data_AF-A0A838ED15-F1
#
_entry.id   AF-A0A838ED15-F1
#
_cell.length_a   1.000
_cell.length_b   1.000
_cell.length_c   1.000
_cell.angle_alpha   90.00
_cell.angle_beta   90.00
_cell.angle_gamma   90.00
#
_symmetry.space_group_name_H-M   'P 1'
#
loop_
_entity.id
_entity.type
_entity.pdbx_description
1 polymer ?
#
loop_
_entity_poly.entity_id
_entity_poly.type
_entity_poly.pdbx_seq_one_letter_code
_entity_poly.pdbx_strand_id
1 'polypeptide(L)'
;MRDLQTLVDGADEAALLLAVDGLCAARDWDELADLARRCRDALELGRQLWAIAMHIDYRLALEGPPAHAAAVLRPGAGRFALGPLTEVAASTHDWDSLAPHIEDPASTGAVAQERVLRGEDLRGRAPLGELPLILGGFEPAYPLPRYRDRSAAFGEPGAATRSLPPARATPPGAALPADAATDALEAVVETWTATSAGQVRAVAADSGAAGAVGLLAAEAALQPITAAEGLALLQWAGASGGAYGRRRGGGAGRFAAWWAAAALAGVEWPEDLAEMEAFGEELGAAIGELSWFRWRAEGAATAGWQLHLAVADPVDGLAWAVAATDRRDDDALPGPRT
;
A
#
# COMPACT_ATOMS: atom_id res chain seq x y z
N MET A 1 -20.79 -35.50 7.09
CA MET A 1 -19.81 -34.66 6.38
C MET A 1 -19.64 -35.21 4.98
N ARG A 2 -19.70 -34.37 3.94
CA ARG A 2 -19.25 -34.77 2.60
C ARG A 2 -17.75 -35.07 2.72
N ASP A 3 -17.28 -36.12 2.07
CA ASP A 3 -15.84 -36.44 2.04
C ASP A 3 -15.11 -35.34 1.27
N LEU A 4 -14.25 -34.58 1.96
CA LEU A 4 -13.48 -33.49 1.35
C LEU A 4 -12.48 -34.01 0.31
N GLN A 5 -11.97 -35.24 0.48
CA GLN A 5 -11.08 -35.83 -0.50
C GLN A 5 -11.81 -36.05 -1.84
N THR A 6 -13.04 -36.56 -1.80
CA THR A 6 -13.89 -36.67 -2.99
C THR A 6 -14.10 -35.32 -3.69
N LEU A 7 -14.20 -34.20 -2.96
CA LEU A 7 -14.33 -32.87 -3.58
C LEU A 7 -13.03 -32.41 -4.26
N VAL A 8 -11.88 -32.67 -3.63
CA VAL A 8 -10.55 -32.40 -4.20
C VAL A 8 -10.31 -33.26 -5.44
N ASP A 9 -10.65 -34.55 -5.37
CA ASP A 9 -10.57 -35.50 -6.49
C ASP A 9 -11.62 -35.24 -7.57
N GLY A 10 -12.69 -34.51 -7.26
CA GLY A 10 -13.64 -34.00 -8.24
C GLY A 10 -13.18 -32.71 -8.91
N ALA A 11 -12.25 -31.97 -8.30
CA ALA A 11 -11.93 -30.59 -8.64
C ALA A 11 -13.17 -29.67 -8.75
N ASP A 12 -14.19 -29.91 -7.91
CA ASP A 12 -15.40 -29.11 -7.88
C ASP A 12 -15.18 -27.84 -7.04
N GLU A 13 -14.72 -26.77 -7.68
CA GLU A 13 -14.42 -25.50 -7.03
C GLU A 13 -15.62 -24.90 -6.28
N ALA A 14 -16.83 -25.00 -6.83
CA ALA A 14 -18.03 -24.46 -6.20
C ALA A 14 -18.37 -25.22 -4.92
N ALA A 15 -18.31 -26.56 -4.95
CA ALA A 15 -18.52 -27.37 -3.76
C ALA A 15 -17.40 -27.17 -2.73
N LEU A 16 -16.15 -26.98 -3.17
CA LEU A 16 -15.03 -26.67 -2.29
C LEU A 16 -15.20 -25.31 -1.60
N LEU A 17 -15.62 -24.26 -2.30
CA LEU A 17 -15.90 -22.95 -1.68
C LEU A 17 -17.01 -23.04 -0.63
N LEU A 18 -18.07 -23.81 -0.89
CA LEU A 18 -19.12 -24.06 0.11
C LEU A 18 -18.59 -24.85 1.32
N ALA A 19 -17.67 -25.79 1.11
CA ALA A 19 -17.02 -26.52 2.19
C ALA A 19 -16.14 -25.59 3.04
N VAL A 20 -15.36 -24.71 2.41
CA VAL A 20 -14.55 -23.69 3.09
C VAL A 20 -15.42 -22.80 3.99
N ASP A 21 -16.53 -22.29 3.48
CA ASP A 21 -17.47 -21.50 4.29
C ASP A 21 -18.03 -22.28 5.48
N GLY A 22 -18.38 -23.54 5.26
CA GLY A 22 -18.87 -24.43 6.33
C GLY A 22 -17.84 -24.66 7.42
N LEU A 23 -16.57 -24.90 7.06
CA LEU A 23 -15.46 -25.07 8.01
C LEU A 23 -15.19 -23.78 8.78
N CYS A 24 -15.17 -22.63 8.12
CA CYS A 24 -15.00 -21.33 8.79
C CYS A 24 -16.17 -21.04 9.76
N ALA A 25 -17.41 -21.31 9.36
CA ALA A 25 -18.58 -21.14 10.22
C ALA A 25 -18.56 -22.07 11.44
N ALA A 26 -18.06 -23.29 11.28
CA ALA A 26 -17.86 -24.25 12.36
C ALA A 26 -16.59 -23.99 13.20
N ARG A 27 -15.71 -23.09 12.75
CA ARG A 27 -14.38 -22.83 13.32
C ARG A 27 -13.48 -24.08 13.35
N ASP A 28 -13.61 -24.93 12.34
CA ASP A 28 -12.80 -26.13 12.19
C ASP A 28 -11.51 -25.80 11.40
N TRP A 29 -10.58 -25.13 12.08
CA TRP A 29 -9.38 -24.56 11.47
C TRP A 29 -8.35 -25.62 11.05
N ASP A 30 -8.30 -26.74 11.77
CA ASP A 30 -7.39 -27.84 11.46
C ASP A 30 -7.81 -28.52 10.15
N GLU A 31 -9.10 -28.85 10.00
CA GLU A 31 -9.60 -29.43 8.75
C GLU A 31 -9.50 -28.43 7.59
N LEU A 32 -9.65 -27.13 7.84
CA LEU A 32 -9.45 -26.08 6.84
C LEU A 32 -7.98 -26.02 6.37
N ALA A 33 -7.02 -26.04 7.30
CA ALA A 33 -5.59 -26.08 6.97
C ALA A 33 -5.21 -27.36 6.22
N ASP A 34 -5.79 -28.50 6.62
CA ASP A 34 -5.60 -29.77 5.94
C ASP A 34 -6.18 -29.75 4.51
N LEU A 35 -7.36 -29.16 4.31
CA LEU A 35 -7.94 -28.96 2.98
C LEU A 35 -7.03 -28.11 2.09
N ALA A 36 -6.44 -27.03 2.62
CA ALA A 36 -5.49 -26.20 1.86
C ALA A 36 -4.27 -27.00 1.40
N ARG A 37 -3.75 -27.88 2.27
CA ARG A 37 -2.65 -28.80 1.93
C ARG A 37 -3.07 -29.76 0.83
N ARG A 38 -4.22 -30.44 0.96
CA ARG A 38 -4.75 -31.34 -0.09
C ARG A 38 -4.94 -30.63 -1.44
N CYS A 39 -5.45 -29.40 -1.44
CA CYS A 39 -5.58 -28.59 -2.66
C CYS A 39 -4.23 -28.24 -3.30
N ARG A 40 -3.18 -28.02 -2.51
CA ARG A 40 -1.82 -27.81 -3.03
C ARG A 40 -1.22 -29.10 -3.59
N ASP A 41 -1.34 -30.21 -2.86
CA ASP A 41 -0.84 -31.52 -3.28
C ASP A 41 -1.53 -31.98 -4.58
N ALA A 42 -2.81 -31.64 -4.76
CA ALA A 42 -3.56 -31.93 -5.99
C ALA A 42 -3.01 -31.25 -7.26
N LEU A 43 -2.22 -30.18 -7.14
CA LEU A 43 -1.53 -29.55 -8.28
C LEU A 43 -0.51 -30.50 -8.90
N GLU A 44 0.20 -31.28 -8.08
CA GLU A 44 1.16 -32.30 -8.55
C GLU A 44 0.46 -33.40 -9.36
N LEU A 45 -0.84 -33.58 -9.14
CA LEU A 45 -1.72 -34.52 -9.85
C LEU A 45 -2.46 -33.86 -11.04
N GLY A 46 -2.08 -32.64 -11.43
CA GLY A 46 -2.61 -31.93 -12.60
C GLY A 46 -3.94 -31.18 -12.37
N ARG A 47 -4.38 -31.01 -11.12
CA ARG A 47 -5.63 -30.32 -10.78
C ARG A 47 -5.37 -28.87 -10.42
N GLN A 48 -6.11 -27.93 -11.00
CA GLN A 48 -5.88 -26.49 -10.82
C GLN A 48 -6.56 -25.90 -9.56
N LEU A 49 -6.36 -26.50 -8.38
CA LEU A 49 -7.03 -26.07 -7.12
C LEU A 49 -6.26 -24.99 -6.32
N TRP A 50 -5.23 -24.38 -6.91
CA TRP A 50 -4.41 -23.35 -6.27
C TRP A 50 -5.23 -22.13 -5.81
N ALA A 51 -6.27 -21.75 -6.58
CA ALA A 51 -7.18 -20.65 -6.23
C ALA A 51 -7.94 -20.90 -4.91
N ILE A 52 -8.40 -22.14 -4.71
CA ILE A 52 -9.05 -22.57 -3.48
C ILE A 52 -8.06 -22.56 -2.30
N ALA A 53 -6.86 -23.13 -2.48
CA ALA A 53 -5.84 -23.16 -1.43
C ALA A 53 -5.46 -21.74 -0.96
N MET A 54 -5.29 -20.79 -1.88
CA MET A 54 -5.00 -19.39 -1.53
C MET A 54 -6.19 -18.69 -0.86
N HIS A 55 -7.42 -18.98 -1.29
CA HIS A 55 -8.60 -18.46 -0.60
C HIS A 55 -8.64 -18.97 0.83
N ILE A 56 -8.32 -20.25 1.05
CA ILE A 56 -8.19 -20.81 2.39
C ILE A 56 -7.08 -20.12 3.19
N ASP A 57 -5.88 -19.94 2.63
CA ASP A 57 -4.80 -19.23 3.31
C ASP A 57 -5.23 -17.80 3.71
N TYR A 58 -5.99 -17.11 2.85
CA TYR A 58 -6.59 -15.81 3.18
C TYR A 58 -7.59 -15.89 4.34
N ARG A 59 -8.50 -16.89 4.34
CA ARG A 59 -9.47 -17.09 5.43
C ARG A 59 -8.77 -17.45 6.75
N LEU A 60 -7.71 -18.26 6.72
CA LEU A 60 -6.90 -18.58 7.89
C LEU A 60 -6.19 -17.34 8.45
N ALA A 61 -5.60 -16.50 7.59
CA ALA A 61 -5.00 -15.24 8.02
C ALA A 61 -6.03 -14.28 8.63
N LEU A 62 -7.24 -14.18 8.06
CA LEU A 62 -8.26 -13.24 8.49
C LEU A 62 -9.02 -13.69 9.75
N GLU A 63 -9.44 -14.95 9.80
CA GLU A 63 -10.44 -15.47 10.75
C GLU A 63 -9.90 -16.55 11.69
N GLY A 64 -8.78 -17.20 11.33
CA GLY A 64 -8.17 -18.25 12.14
C GLY A 64 -7.58 -17.70 13.43
N PRO A 65 -7.36 -18.55 14.46
CA PRO A 65 -6.64 -18.16 15.66
C PRO A 65 -5.15 -17.89 15.34
N PRO A 66 -4.40 -17.25 16.26
CA PRO A 66 -3.07 -16.73 15.95
C PRO A 66 -2.10 -17.74 15.33
N ALA A 67 -2.07 -18.98 15.82
CA ALA A 67 -1.20 -20.03 15.28
C ALA A 67 -1.53 -20.39 13.81
N HIS A 68 -2.81 -20.52 13.47
CA HIS A 68 -3.26 -20.82 12.11
C HIS A 68 -3.09 -19.62 11.17
N ALA A 69 -3.33 -18.41 11.67
CA ALA A 69 -3.09 -17.18 10.93
C ALA A 69 -1.59 -16.99 10.63
N ALA A 70 -0.71 -17.25 11.60
CA ALA A 70 0.73 -17.15 11.41
C ALA A 70 1.29 -18.24 10.47
N ALA A 71 0.75 -19.46 10.51
CA ALA A 71 1.22 -20.59 9.68
C ALA A 71 1.11 -20.34 8.16
N VAL A 72 0.24 -19.42 7.73
CA VAL A 72 0.08 -19.06 6.32
C VAL A 72 0.91 -17.84 5.90
N LEU A 73 1.58 -17.17 6.84
CA LEU A 73 2.46 -16.02 6.58
C LEU A 73 3.81 -16.52 6.07
N ARG A 74 3.93 -16.61 4.75
CA ARG A 74 5.16 -17.03 4.07
C ARG A 74 5.46 -16.07 2.92
N PRO A 75 6.74 -15.84 2.59
CA PRO A 75 7.11 -15.05 1.42
C PRO A 75 6.41 -15.55 0.15
N GLY A 76 5.73 -14.65 -0.56
CA GLY A 76 4.99 -14.95 -1.78
C GLY A 76 3.65 -15.69 -1.61
N ALA A 77 3.25 -16.07 -0.37
CA ALA A 77 1.94 -16.63 -0.10
C ALA A 77 0.83 -15.59 -0.27
N GLY A 78 -0.39 -16.05 -0.59
CA GLY A 78 -1.53 -15.17 -0.82
C GLY A 78 -1.32 -14.17 -1.95
N ARG A 79 -0.45 -14.48 -2.93
CA ARG A 79 -0.12 -13.60 -4.06
C ARG A 79 -1.38 -13.02 -4.71
N PHE A 80 -2.45 -13.80 -4.84
CA PHE A 80 -3.72 -13.40 -5.45
C PHE A 80 -4.86 -13.25 -4.43
N ALA A 81 -4.54 -13.19 -3.14
CA ALA A 81 -5.51 -12.83 -2.12
C ALA A 81 -5.90 -11.35 -2.27
N LEU A 82 -6.95 -10.95 -1.55
CA LEU A 82 -7.44 -9.57 -1.59
C LEU A 82 -6.41 -8.56 -1.03
N GLY A 83 -5.42 -9.02 -0.28
CA GLY A 83 -4.27 -8.24 0.17
C GLY A 83 -3.15 -9.16 0.67
N PRO A 84 -1.97 -8.59 0.98
CA PRO A 84 -0.88 -9.34 1.60
C PRO A 84 -1.34 -10.01 2.89
N LEU A 85 -1.02 -11.29 3.08
CA LEU A 85 -1.48 -12.04 4.25
C LEU A 85 -0.98 -11.45 5.57
N THR A 86 0.18 -10.80 5.58
CA THR A 86 0.73 -10.08 6.74
C THR A 86 -0.15 -8.90 7.15
N GLU A 87 -0.65 -8.12 6.18
CA GLU A 87 -1.59 -7.01 6.42
C GLU A 87 -2.99 -7.53 6.83
N VAL A 88 -3.43 -8.64 6.24
CA VAL A 88 -4.70 -9.29 6.57
C VAL A 88 -4.69 -9.82 8.00
N ALA A 89 -3.68 -10.61 8.39
CA ALA A 89 -3.57 -11.15 9.75
C ALA A 89 -3.43 -10.04 10.80
N ALA A 90 -2.59 -9.04 10.51
CA ALA A 90 -2.46 -7.86 11.35
C ALA A 90 -3.76 -7.05 11.47
N SER A 91 -4.76 -7.22 10.58
CA SER A 91 -6.05 -6.51 10.70
C SER A 91 -6.96 -7.05 11.80
N THR A 92 -6.76 -8.29 12.24
CA THR A 92 -7.60 -8.96 13.24
C THR A 92 -6.86 -9.41 14.48
N HIS A 93 -5.52 -9.42 14.46
CA HIS A 93 -4.68 -9.84 15.58
C HIS A 93 -3.73 -8.74 16.02
N ASP A 94 -3.40 -8.72 17.31
CA ASP A 94 -2.31 -7.89 17.85
C ASP A 94 -0.93 -8.54 17.67
N TRP A 95 0.12 -7.77 17.94
CA TRP A 95 1.50 -8.26 17.84
C TRP A 95 1.76 -9.45 18.77
N ASP A 96 1.41 -9.33 20.05
CA ASP A 96 1.78 -10.30 21.08
C ASP A 96 1.13 -11.68 20.85
N SER A 97 -0.05 -11.73 20.21
CA SER A 97 -0.69 -12.99 19.84
C SER A 97 -0.08 -13.63 18.59
N LEU A 98 0.31 -12.85 17.57
CA LEU A 98 0.89 -13.40 16.33
C LEU A 98 2.37 -13.75 16.44
N ALA A 99 3.17 -12.85 17.00
CA ALA A 99 4.63 -12.92 16.95
C ALA A 99 5.24 -14.25 17.43
N PRO A 100 4.72 -14.93 18.48
CA PRO A 100 5.24 -16.22 18.93
C PRO A 100 5.10 -17.35 17.90
N HIS A 101 4.26 -17.18 16.87
CA HIS A 101 3.94 -18.21 15.88
C HIS A 101 4.52 -17.93 14.49
N ILE A 102 5.11 -16.76 14.25
CA ILE A 102 5.69 -16.41 12.94
C ILE A 102 7.11 -16.95 12.87
N GLU A 103 7.37 -17.83 11.91
CA GLU A 103 8.68 -18.45 11.73
C GLU A 103 9.61 -17.64 10.80
N ASP A 104 9.05 -16.92 9.83
CA ASP A 104 9.80 -16.22 8.79
C ASP A 104 10.15 -14.77 9.20
N PRO A 105 11.44 -14.37 9.24
CA PRO A 105 11.84 -13.02 9.66
C PRO A 105 11.26 -11.89 8.80
N ALA A 106 11.12 -12.09 7.48
CA ALA A 106 10.55 -11.07 6.61
C ALA A 106 9.06 -10.84 6.91
N SER A 107 8.32 -11.92 7.13
CA SER A 107 6.93 -11.87 7.56
C SER A 107 6.78 -11.24 8.95
N THR A 108 7.70 -11.53 9.88
CA THR A 108 7.77 -10.89 11.20
C THR A 108 7.94 -9.38 11.09
N GLY A 109 8.89 -8.92 10.27
CA GLY A 109 9.10 -7.48 10.03
C GLY A 109 7.90 -6.81 9.37
N ALA A 110 7.29 -7.46 8.37
CA ALA A 110 6.09 -6.94 7.72
C ALA A 110 4.91 -6.83 8.69
N VAL A 111 4.63 -7.87 9.48
CA VAL A 111 3.56 -7.84 10.51
C VAL A 111 3.86 -6.75 11.54
N ALA A 112 5.11 -6.58 11.97
CA ALA A 112 5.48 -5.53 12.92
C ALA A 112 5.09 -4.14 12.39
N GLN A 113 5.46 -3.82 11.15
CA GLN A 113 5.11 -2.54 10.53
C GLN A 113 3.60 -2.36 10.32
N GLU A 114 2.88 -3.43 9.98
CA GLU A 114 1.42 -3.40 9.91
C GLU A 114 0.77 -3.12 11.28
N ARG A 115 1.32 -3.64 12.37
CA ARG A 115 0.83 -3.36 13.73
C ARG A 115 1.20 -1.97 14.21
N VAL A 116 2.37 -1.45 13.86
CA VAL A 116 2.75 -0.04 14.10
C VAL A 116 1.75 0.91 13.43
N LEU A 117 1.41 0.67 12.16
CA LEU A 117 0.39 1.44 11.45
C LEU A 117 -1.00 1.40 12.11
N ARG A 118 -1.27 0.36 12.91
CA ARG A 118 -2.50 0.19 13.70
C ARG A 118 -2.39 0.77 15.12
N GLY A 119 -1.31 1.50 15.41
CA GLY A 119 -1.11 2.27 16.63
C GLY A 119 -0.35 1.52 17.73
N GLU A 120 0.25 0.36 17.45
CA GLU A 120 1.10 -0.30 18.44
C GLU A 120 2.50 0.32 18.53
N ASP A 121 3.02 0.41 19.75
CA ASP A 121 4.44 0.67 20.02
C ASP A 121 5.15 -0.69 20.21
N LEU A 122 5.98 -1.06 19.27
CA LEU A 122 6.72 -2.32 19.25
C LEU A 122 8.18 -2.17 19.68
N ARG A 123 8.61 -1.01 20.18
CA ARG A 123 9.99 -0.79 20.62
C ARG A 123 10.36 -1.79 21.72
N GLY A 124 11.48 -2.48 21.55
CA GLY A 124 11.93 -3.56 22.44
C GLY A 124 11.08 -4.84 22.40
N ARG A 125 10.02 -4.90 21.58
CA ARG A 125 9.13 -6.06 21.42
C ARG A 125 9.29 -6.76 20.07
N ALA A 126 9.63 -6.02 19.02
CA ALA A 126 9.90 -6.55 17.69
C ALA A 126 11.38 -6.36 17.29
N PRO A 127 11.91 -7.18 16.36
CA PRO A 127 13.24 -6.95 15.78
C PRO A 127 13.31 -5.59 15.07
N LEU A 128 14.47 -4.92 15.14
CA LEU A 128 14.72 -3.70 14.38
C LEU A 128 14.55 -3.96 12.88
N GLY A 129 14.12 -2.93 12.16
CA GLY A 129 13.93 -2.97 10.71
C GLY A 129 14.10 -1.58 10.11
N GLU A 130 13.82 -1.48 8.81
CA GLU A 130 14.05 -0.28 7.99
C GLU A 130 13.18 0.93 8.36
N LEU A 131 12.32 0.81 9.37
CA LEU A 131 11.51 1.91 9.90
C LEU A 131 11.37 1.77 11.42
N PRO A 132 11.13 2.87 12.15
CA PRO A 132 10.89 2.81 13.58
C PRO A 132 9.71 1.91 13.93
N LEU A 133 9.83 1.24 15.07
CA LEU A 133 8.82 0.34 15.62
C LEU A 133 7.70 1.07 16.37
N ILE A 134 7.48 2.34 16.04
CA ILE A 134 6.41 3.21 16.54
C ILE A 134 6.10 4.24 15.43
N LEU A 135 4.89 4.79 15.40
CA LEU A 135 4.58 5.94 14.55
C LEU A 135 5.26 7.20 15.10
N GLY A 136 5.93 7.94 14.23
CA GLY A 136 6.46 9.27 14.54
C GLY A 136 5.34 10.27 14.77
N GLY A 137 5.59 11.30 15.58
CA GLY A 137 4.57 12.33 15.89
C GLY A 137 4.12 13.16 14.69
N PHE A 138 4.91 13.16 13.61
CA PHE A 138 4.59 13.81 12.34
C PHE A 138 3.74 12.93 11.41
N GLU A 139 3.67 11.62 11.66
CA GLU A 139 2.90 10.70 10.85
C GLU A 139 1.40 10.82 11.15
N PRO A 140 0.53 10.75 10.13
CA PRO A 140 -0.91 10.71 10.33
C PRO A 140 -1.35 9.35 10.87
N ALA A 141 -2.60 9.28 11.36
CA ALA A 141 -3.32 8.01 11.37
C ALA A 141 -3.64 7.60 9.91
N TYR A 142 -2.89 6.64 9.39
CA TYR A 142 -3.03 6.19 8.01
C TYR A 142 -4.38 5.51 7.75
N PRO A 143 -5.00 5.70 6.57
CA PRO A 143 -6.18 4.95 6.19
C PRO A 143 -5.81 3.49 5.91
N LEU A 144 -6.37 2.57 6.69
CA LEU A 144 -6.07 1.14 6.58
C LEU A 144 -7.19 0.37 5.86
N PRO A 145 -6.86 -0.73 5.17
CA PRO A 145 -7.85 -1.56 4.52
C PRO A 145 -8.78 -2.26 5.51
N ARG A 146 -10.02 -2.50 5.07
CA ARG A 146 -10.98 -3.37 5.77
C ARG A 146 -11.19 -4.63 4.97
N TYR A 147 -10.82 -5.77 5.55
CA TYR A 147 -10.99 -7.10 4.97
C TYR A 147 -12.27 -7.77 5.45
N ARG A 148 -12.86 -8.58 4.55
CA ARG A 148 -13.98 -9.50 4.80
C ARG A 148 -13.73 -10.79 4.05
N ASP A 149 -14.51 -11.84 4.33
CA ASP A 149 -14.43 -13.16 3.70
C ASP A 149 -14.20 -13.12 2.17
N ARG A 150 -14.88 -12.23 1.45
CA ARG A 150 -14.87 -12.15 -0.03
C ARG A 150 -14.65 -10.77 -0.61
N SER A 151 -14.37 -9.78 0.22
CA SER A 151 -14.19 -8.40 -0.25
C SER A 151 -13.20 -7.66 0.62
N ALA A 152 -12.54 -6.66 0.03
CA ALA A 152 -11.71 -5.71 0.75
C ALA A 152 -12.09 -4.29 0.33
N ALA A 153 -12.02 -3.35 1.26
CA ALA A 153 -12.20 -1.93 0.99
C ALA A 153 -10.92 -1.18 1.36
N PHE A 154 -10.35 -0.47 0.39
CA PHE A 154 -9.12 0.32 0.54
C PHE A 154 -9.51 1.79 0.65
N GLY A 155 -9.62 2.31 1.87
CA GLY A 155 -10.00 3.70 2.09
C GLY A 155 -8.96 4.67 1.54
N GLU A 156 -9.40 5.67 0.77
CA GLU A 156 -8.55 6.78 0.35
C GLU A 156 -8.29 7.75 1.53
N PRO A 157 -7.12 8.41 1.58
CA PRO A 157 -6.87 9.50 2.50
C PRO A 157 -7.91 10.63 2.34
N GLY A 158 -8.30 11.28 3.45
CA GLY A 158 -9.25 12.40 3.40
C GLY A 158 -8.80 13.55 2.49
N ALA A 159 -7.49 13.73 2.36
CA ALA A 159 -6.90 14.69 1.43
C ALA A 159 -7.12 14.32 -0.04
N ALA A 160 -7.32 13.05 -0.42
CA ALA A 160 -7.64 12.68 -1.80
C ALA A 160 -9.08 13.07 -2.17
N THR A 161 -10.02 12.89 -1.23
CA THR A 161 -11.46 13.03 -1.48
C THR A 161 -12.03 14.44 -1.27
N ARG A 162 -11.26 15.34 -0.65
CA ARG A 162 -11.66 16.74 -0.46
C ARG A 162 -11.98 17.41 -1.80
N SER A 163 -12.89 18.38 -1.84
CA SER A 163 -13.15 19.16 -3.06
C SER A 163 -11.99 20.10 -3.38
N LEU A 164 -11.58 20.15 -4.64
CA LEU A 164 -10.55 21.05 -5.14
C LEU A 164 -11.17 22.37 -5.63
N PRO A 165 -10.44 23.49 -5.55
CA PRO A 165 -10.86 24.72 -6.22
C PRO A 165 -10.91 24.54 -7.75
N PRO A 166 -11.51 25.48 -8.50
CA PRO A 166 -11.43 25.48 -9.96
C PRO A 166 -9.98 25.53 -10.43
N ALA A 167 -9.68 24.82 -11.54
CA ALA A 167 -8.37 24.88 -12.16
C ALA A 167 -8.07 26.30 -12.67
N ARG A 168 -6.79 26.63 -12.70
CA ARG A 168 -6.28 27.90 -13.21
C ARG A 168 -5.07 27.63 -14.08
N ALA A 169 -4.73 28.58 -14.95
CA ALA A 169 -3.49 28.55 -15.70
C ALA A 169 -2.29 28.45 -14.74
N THR A 170 -1.40 27.52 -15.06
CA THR A 170 -0.23 27.17 -14.25
C THR A 170 1.02 27.33 -15.12
N PRO A 171 1.63 28.53 -15.17
CA PRO A 171 2.83 28.74 -15.96
C PRO A 171 3.97 27.83 -15.50
N PRO A 172 4.68 27.13 -16.41
CA PRO A 172 5.79 26.28 -16.04
C PRO A 172 6.94 27.09 -15.44
N GLY A 173 7.54 26.55 -14.38
CA GLY A 173 8.81 27.04 -13.83
C GLY A 173 10.01 26.65 -14.69
N ALA A 174 11.22 27.00 -14.23
CA ALA A 174 12.45 26.53 -14.85
C ALA A 174 12.70 25.07 -14.45
N ALA A 175 12.64 24.15 -15.42
CA ALA A 175 12.87 22.73 -15.17
C ALA A 175 14.32 22.46 -14.75
N LEU A 176 14.48 21.61 -13.75
CA LEU A 176 15.77 21.08 -13.31
C LEU A 176 15.98 19.64 -13.80
N PRO A 177 17.22 19.15 -13.86
CA PRO A 177 17.49 17.73 -14.05
C PRO A 177 16.79 16.85 -13.00
N ALA A 178 16.51 15.60 -13.34
CA ALA A 178 16.03 14.62 -12.37
C ALA A 178 17.05 14.43 -11.24
N ASP A 179 16.53 14.31 -10.02
CA ASP A 179 17.26 14.12 -8.77
C ASP A 179 16.65 12.97 -7.94
N ALA A 180 17.24 12.72 -6.77
CA ALA A 180 16.79 11.66 -5.86
C ALA A 180 15.33 11.84 -5.42
N ALA A 181 14.82 13.07 -5.32
CA ALA A 181 13.44 13.32 -4.95
C ALA A 181 12.47 12.96 -6.08
N THR A 182 12.82 13.28 -7.34
CA THR A 182 12.03 12.82 -8.49
C THR A 182 12.04 11.29 -8.61
N ASP A 183 13.20 10.65 -8.43
CA ASP A 183 13.31 9.18 -8.47
C ASP A 183 12.47 8.53 -7.35
N ALA A 184 12.54 9.07 -6.14
CA ALA A 184 11.78 8.57 -5.00
C ALA A 184 10.26 8.74 -5.19
N LEU A 185 9.81 9.87 -5.77
CA LEU A 185 8.39 10.10 -6.07
C LEU A 185 7.86 9.12 -7.13
N GLU A 186 8.67 8.78 -8.14
CA GLU A 186 8.28 7.76 -9.14
C GLU A 186 8.26 6.35 -8.53
N ALA A 187 9.25 6.04 -7.69
CA ALA A 187 9.36 4.76 -7.00
C ALA A 187 8.17 4.45 -6.07
N VAL A 188 7.51 5.47 -5.51
CA VAL A 188 6.30 5.30 -4.69
C VAL A 188 5.21 4.52 -5.45
N VAL A 189 5.06 4.74 -6.75
CA VAL A 189 4.03 4.11 -7.58
C VAL A 189 4.59 3.09 -8.57
N GLU A 190 5.81 2.59 -8.35
CA GLU A 190 6.48 1.65 -9.25
C GLU A 190 5.60 0.43 -9.58
N THR A 191 4.81 -0.07 -8.63
CA THR A 191 3.90 -1.20 -8.90
C THR A 191 2.81 -0.89 -9.91
N TRP A 192 2.38 0.36 -10.02
CA TRP A 192 1.38 0.79 -11.00
C TRP A 192 1.95 0.70 -12.42
N THR A 193 3.22 1.07 -12.59
CA THR A 193 3.87 1.08 -13.91
C THR A 193 4.45 -0.29 -14.27
N ALA A 194 5.01 -1.02 -13.30
CA ALA A 194 5.66 -2.30 -13.54
C ALA A 194 4.69 -3.49 -13.60
N THR A 195 3.56 -3.41 -12.88
CA THR A 195 2.63 -4.55 -12.71
C THR A 195 1.19 -4.25 -13.08
N SER A 196 0.90 -3.04 -13.53
CA SER A 196 -0.42 -2.59 -14.00
C SER A 196 -0.26 -1.75 -15.28
N ALA A 197 -1.24 -0.92 -15.62
CA ALA A 197 -1.22 -0.04 -16.79
C ALA A 197 -0.95 1.43 -16.43
N GLY A 198 -0.33 1.66 -15.26
CA GLY A 198 -0.11 2.98 -14.70
C GLY A 198 0.92 3.80 -15.47
N GLN A 199 0.81 5.11 -15.32
CA GLN A 199 1.76 6.10 -15.82
C GLN A 199 2.19 6.99 -14.66
N VAL A 200 3.46 7.34 -14.64
CA VAL A 200 4.02 8.31 -13.69
C VAL A 200 4.98 9.25 -14.41
N ARG A 201 5.03 10.49 -13.91
CA ARG A 201 6.09 11.44 -14.21
C ARG A 201 6.32 12.34 -13.00
N ALA A 202 7.56 12.40 -12.51
CA ALA A 202 8.00 13.40 -11.55
C ALA A 202 8.88 14.46 -12.23
N VAL A 203 8.86 15.68 -11.69
CA VAL A 203 9.67 16.80 -12.17
C VAL A 203 10.18 17.62 -11.00
N ALA A 204 11.36 18.22 -11.16
CA ALA A 204 11.92 19.23 -10.29
C ALA A 204 11.97 20.59 -11.03
N ALA A 205 11.83 21.68 -10.28
CA ALA A 205 11.87 23.03 -10.82
C ALA A 205 12.51 24.02 -9.85
N ASP A 206 13.25 24.98 -10.40
CA ASP A 206 13.69 26.19 -9.71
C ASP A 206 12.53 27.20 -9.72
N SER A 207 11.55 26.94 -8.85
CA SER A 207 10.30 27.69 -8.69
C SER A 207 9.51 27.16 -7.49
N GLY A 208 8.39 27.80 -7.13
CA GLY A 208 7.44 27.23 -6.18
C GLY A 208 6.58 26.10 -6.77
N ALA A 209 5.74 25.47 -5.93
CA ALA A 209 4.90 24.32 -6.29
C ALA A 209 4.07 24.51 -7.56
N ALA A 210 3.52 25.71 -7.80
CA ALA A 210 2.78 26.00 -9.02
C ALA A 210 3.68 25.89 -10.27
N GLY A 211 4.92 26.37 -10.23
CA GLY A 211 5.84 26.26 -11.36
C GLY A 211 6.20 24.81 -11.70
N ALA A 212 6.44 23.97 -10.68
CA ALA A 212 6.65 22.53 -10.86
C ALA A 212 5.41 21.83 -11.45
N VAL A 213 4.20 22.13 -10.95
CA VAL A 213 2.95 21.61 -11.53
C VAL A 213 2.77 22.07 -12.97
N GLY A 214 3.17 23.29 -13.32
CA GLY A 214 3.10 23.83 -14.68
C GLY A 214 3.92 23.06 -15.72
N LEU A 215 4.96 22.32 -15.28
CA LEU A 215 5.73 21.40 -16.14
C LEU A 215 4.97 20.11 -16.49
N LEU A 216 3.93 19.78 -15.72
CA LEU A 216 3.09 18.59 -15.89
C LEU A 216 1.71 18.94 -16.48
N ALA A 217 1.13 20.09 -16.14
CA ALA A 217 -0.19 20.50 -16.57
C ALA A 217 -0.29 22.03 -16.75
N ALA A 218 -0.78 22.46 -17.93
CA ALA A 218 -0.95 23.88 -18.26
C ALA A 218 -2.06 24.56 -17.43
N GLU A 219 -3.08 23.80 -17.02
CA GLU A 219 -4.13 24.25 -16.12
C GLU A 219 -4.34 23.22 -15.01
N ALA A 220 -4.29 23.68 -13.76
CA ALA A 220 -4.44 22.81 -12.60
C ALA A 220 -5.16 23.51 -11.44
N ALA A 221 -5.88 22.70 -10.66
CA ALA A 221 -6.37 23.09 -9.34
C ALA A 221 -5.32 22.67 -8.29
N LEU A 222 -4.82 23.62 -7.50
CA LEU A 222 -3.89 23.35 -6.41
C LEU A 222 -4.56 23.64 -5.07
N GLN A 223 -4.30 22.80 -4.08
CA GLN A 223 -4.75 23.02 -2.72
C GLN A 223 -3.64 22.71 -1.72
N PRO A 224 -3.30 23.65 -0.81
CA PRO A 224 -2.41 23.37 0.30
C PRO A 224 -2.93 22.22 1.16
N ILE A 225 -2.02 21.34 1.55
CA ILE A 225 -2.24 20.25 2.50
C ILE A 225 -1.11 20.26 3.53
N THR A 226 -1.31 19.56 4.64
CA THR A 226 -0.25 19.35 5.64
C THR A 226 0.75 18.28 5.18
N ALA A 227 1.95 18.26 5.76
CA ALA A 227 2.93 17.19 5.53
C ALA A 227 2.33 15.80 5.87
N ALA A 228 1.58 15.70 6.98
CA ALA A 228 0.90 14.48 7.38
C ALA A 228 -0.13 14.00 6.33
N GLU A 229 -0.89 14.92 5.71
CA GLU A 229 -1.79 14.59 4.61
C GLU A 229 -1.02 14.14 3.35
N GLY A 230 0.12 14.77 3.06
CA GLY A 230 1.03 14.35 1.98
C GLY A 230 1.58 12.95 2.17
N LEU A 231 2.06 12.64 3.38
CA LEU A 231 2.51 11.31 3.76
C LEU A 231 1.40 10.26 3.64
N ALA A 232 0.16 10.59 4.01
CA ALA A 232 -0.97 9.68 3.84
C ALA A 232 -1.23 9.35 2.35
N LEU A 233 -1.09 10.35 1.46
CA LEU A 233 -1.22 10.15 0.01
C LEU A 233 -0.11 9.25 -0.55
N LEU A 234 1.15 9.52 -0.17
CA LEU A 234 2.31 8.70 -0.58
C LEU A 234 2.19 7.27 -0.07
N GLN A 235 1.84 7.09 1.21
CA GLN A 235 1.70 5.77 1.83
C GLN A 235 0.57 4.97 1.19
N TRP A 236 -0.58 5.60 0.94
CA TRP A 236 -1.71 4.95 0.29
C TRP A 236 -1.37 4.51 -1.13
N ALA A 237 -0.71 5.38 -1.89
CA ALA A 237 -0.26 5.07 -3.25
C ALA A 237 0.75 3.91 -3.24
N GLY A 238 1.80 4.02 -2.42
CA GLY A 238 2.85 2.99 -2.32
C GLY A 238 2.42 1.68 -1.68
N ALA A 239 1.33 1.67 -0.90
CA ALA A 239 0.74 0.43 -0.41
C ALA A 239 -0.03 -0.32 -1.51
N SER A 240 -0.49 0.37 -2.55
CA SER A 240 -1.41 -0.16 -3.56
C SER A 240 -0.69 -0.82 -4.76
N GLY A 241 -1.48 -1.53 -5.57
CA GLY A 241 -1.02 -2.13 -6.82
C GLY A 241 -1.52 -1.41 -8.07
N GLY A 242 -2.27 -0.32 -7.91
CA GLY A 242 -3.01 0.28 -9.01
C GLY A 242 -4.23 -0.57 -9.42
N ALA A 243 -4.67 -0.42 -10.66
CA ALA A 243 -5.92 -0.97 -11.18
C ALA A 243 -5.91 -2.50 -11.33
N TYR A 244 -4.77 -3.05 -11.76
CA TYR A 244 -4.57 -4.47 -12.05
C TYR A 244 -3.43 -5.11 -11.23
N GLY A 245 -2.51 -4.30 -10.72
CA GLY A 245 -1.39 -4.78 -9.92
C GLY A 245 -1.79 -5.17 -8.51
N ARG A 246 -0.83 -5.71 -7.75
CA ARG A 246 -1.07 -6.29 -6.43
C ARG A 246 -0.78 -5.27 -5.34
N ARG A 247 -1.65 -5.23 -4.33
CA ARG A 247 -1.40 -4.47 -3.12
C ARG A 247 -0.11 -4.98 -2.45
N ARG A 248 0.79 -4.06 -2.10
CA ARG A 248 2.06 -4.34 -1.39
C ARG A 248 1.88 -4.40 0.12
N GLY A 249 0.88 -3.68 0.64
CA GLY A 249 0.59 -3.59 2.08
C GLY A 249 0.98 -2.24 2.67
N GLY A 250 0.36 -1.89 3.77
CA GLY A 250 0.55 -0.63 4.47
C GLY A 250 2.00 -0.37 4.88
N GLY A 251 2.70 -1.39 5.37
CA GLY A 251 4.11 -1.29 5.79
C GLY A 251 5.04 -0.90 4.64
N ALA A 252 4.86 -1.52 3.46
CA ALA A 252 5.61 -1.16 2.26
C ALA A 252 5.29 0.27 1.78
N GLY A 253 4.02 0.68 1.89
CA GLY A 253 3.63 2.06 1.63
C GLY A 253 4.28 3.06 2.59
N ARG A 254 4.39 2.71 3.89
CA ARG A 254 5.00 3.57 4.91
C ARG A 254 6.47 3.80 4.58
N PHE A 255 7.18 2.74 4.19
CA PHE A 255 8.57 2.83 3.76
C PHE A 255 8.71 3.74 2.53
N ALA A 256 7.90 3.54 1.49
CA ALA A 256 7.93 4.38 0.30
C ALA A 256 7.65 5.87 0.62
N ALA A 257 6.73 6.15 1.53
CA ALA A 257 6.43 7.51 1.97
C ALA A 257 7.59 8.16 2.71
N TRP A 258 8.25 7.43 3.63
CA TRP A 258 9.43 7.91 4.35
C TRP A 258 10.61 8.14 3.41
N TRP A 259 10.84 7.22 2.48
CA TRP A 259 11.90 7.35 1.48
C TRP A 259 11.71 8.59 0.60
N ALA A 260 10.51 8.82 0.07
CA ALA A 260 10.19 10.02 -0.70
C ALA A 260 10.28 11.29 0.14
N ALA A 261 9.82 11.26 1.39
CA ALA A 261 9.92 12.38 2.31
C ALA A 261 11.38 12.77 2.60
N ALA A 262 12.25 11.79 2.84
CA ALA A 262 13.68 12.02 3.09
C ALA A 262 14.36 12.64 1.88
N ALA A 263 14.11 12.11 0.68
CA ALA A 263 14.65 12.65 -0.56
C ALA A 263 14.16 14.10 -0.83
N LEU A 264 12.88 14.38 -0.60
CA LEU A 264 12.30 15.73 -0.73
C LEU A 264 12.89 16.74 0.25
N ALA A 265 13.19 16.30 1.47
CA ALA A 265 13.73 17.13 2.54
C ALA A 265 15.27 17.19 2.54
N GLY A 266 15.94 16.45 1.64
CA GLY A 266 17.40 16.35 1.61
C GLY A 266 18.02 15.68 2.84
N VAL A 267 17.24 14.87 3.58
CA VAL A 267 17.71 14.15 4.77
C VAL A 267 18.29 12.81 4.34
N GLU A 268 19.51 12.52 4.75
CA GLU A 268 20.21 11.28 4.40
C GLU A 268 19.61 10.09 5.16
N TRP A 269 19.38 8.99 4.44
CA TRP A 269 18.87 7.76 5.05
C TRP A 269 19.96 7.10 5.92
N PRO A 270 19.66 6.67 7.14
CA PRO A 270 20.69 6.15 8.05
C PRO A 270 21.20 4.79 7.58
N GLU A 271 22.52 4.57 7.71
CA GLU A 271 23.15 3.26 7.43
C GLU A 271 22.91 2.25 8.56
N ASP A 272 22.79 2.72 9.81
CA ASP A 272 22.53 1.89 10.99
C ASP A 272 21.05 1.97 11.42
N LEU A 273 20.41 0.81 11.57
CA LEU A 273 19.03 0.70 12.03
C LEU A 273 18.84 1.23 13.46
N ALA A 274 19.90 1.29 14.27
CA ALA A 274 19.85 1.88 15.61
C ALA A 274 19.60 3.40 15.59
N GLU A 275 19.92 4.09 14.50
CA GLU A 275 19.75 5.54 14.34
C GLU A 275 18.37 5.93 13.79
N MET A 276 17.57 4.93 13.38
CA MET A 276 16.30 5.12 12.67
C MET A 276 15.27 5.95 13.48
N GLU A 277 15.27 5.87 14.82
CA GLU A 277 14.37 6.67 15.67
C GLU A 277 14.77 8.16 15.65
N ALA A 278 16.08 8.46 15.78
CA ALA A 278 16.60 9.84 15.71
C ALA A 278 16.40 10.43 14.31
N PHE A 279 16.65 9.63 13.26
CA PHE A 279 16.35 9.99 11.88
C PHE A 279 14.86 10.35 11.70
N GLY A 280 13.95 9.62 12.32
CA GLY A 280 12.52 9.94 12.27
C GLY A 280 12.17 11.30 12.87
N GLU A 281 12.82 11.69 13.97
CA GLU A 281 12.64 13.02 14.57
C GLU A 281 13.16 14.15 13.66
N GLU A 282 14.35 13.97 13.08
CA GLU A 282 14.94 14.90 12.12
C GLU A 282 14.08 15.04 10.86
N LEU A 283 13.68 13.91 10.27
CA LEU A 283 12.82 13.87 9.09
C LEU A 283 11.51 14.61 9.34
N GLY A 284 10.88 14.37 10.49
CA GLY A 284 9.63 15.02 10.88
C GLY A 284 9.74 16.54 10.98
N ALA A 285 10.86 17.06 11.48
CA ALA A 285 11.14 18.49 11.50
C ALA A 285 11.32 19.04 10.08
N ALA A 286 12.16 18.39 9.27
CA ALA A 286 12.52 18.86 7.93
C ALA A 286 11.30 18.91 6.98
N ILE A 287 10.47 17.86 6.95
CA ILE A 287 9.26 17.88 6.10
C ILE A 287 8.20 18.89 6.56
N GLY A 288 8.26 19.31 7.83
CA GLY A 288 7.41 20.33 8.41
C GLY A 288 7.72 21.74 7.89
N GLU A 289 8.92 21.96 7.37
CA GLU A 289 9.36 23.22 6.77
C GLU A 289 8.96 23.33 5.29
N LEU A 290 8.64 22.20 4.65
CA LEU A 290 8.19 22.13 3.26
C LEU A 290 6.72 22.54 3.12
N SER A 291 6.39 23.11 1.96
CA SER A 291 5.01 23.46 1.59
C SER A 291 4.40 22.38 0.69
N TRP A 292 3.37 21.70 1.19
CA TRP A 292 2.74 20.57 0.51
C TRP A 292 1.43 20.97 -0.18
N PHE A 293 1.22 20.42 -1.37
CA PHE A 293 0.04 20.66 -2.18
C PHE A 293 -0.44 19.36 -2.80
N ARG A 294 -1.75 19.12 -2.73
CA ARG A 294 -2.40 18.23 -3.69
C ARG A 294 -2.81 19.05 -4.90
N TRP A 295 -2.79 18.43 -6.07
CA TRP A 295 -3.22 19.12 -7.29
C TRP A 295 -4.00 18.21 -8.22
N ARG A 296 -4.61 18.78 -9.25
CA ARG A 296 -5.27 18.03 -10.33
C ARG A 296 -5.29 18.86 -11.60
N ALA A 297 -4.90 18.25 -12.72
CA ALA A 297 -5.03 18.89 -14.03
C ALA A 297 -6.50 19.11 -14.40
N GLU A 298 -6.78 20.15 -15.17
CA GLU A 298 -8.11 20.36 -15.74
C GLU A 298 -8.50 19.17 -16.65
N GLY A 299 -9.75 18.71 -16.54
CA GLY A 299 -10.25 17.56 -17.29
C GLY A 299 -9.67 16.20 -16.90
N ALA A 300 -8.82 16.12 -15.86
CA ALA A 300 -8.35 14.83 -15.35
C ALA A 300 -9.52 13.97 -14.87
N ALA A 301 -9.45 12.67 -15.13
CA ALA A 301 -10.43 11.71 -14.65
C ALA A 301 -10.53 11.78 -13.12
N THR A 302 -11.71 11.46 -12.58
CA THR A 302 -11.96 11.41 -11.13
C THR A 302 -12.02 9.98 -10.59
N ALA A 303 -12.00 8.99 -11.48
CA ALA A 303 -11.97 7.57 -11.16
C ALA A 303 -10.57 6.99 -11.33
N GLY A 304 -10.33 5.82 -10.72
CA GLY A 304 -9.05 5.12 -10.73
C GLY A 304 -8.10 5.55 -9.62
N TRP A 305 -6.89 4.99 -9.66
CA TRP A 305 -5.81 5.29 -8.74
C TRP A 305 -5.04 6.52 -9.21
N GLN A 306 -4.80 7.48 -8.32
CA GLN A 306 -4.13 8.73 -8.67
C GLN A 306 -3.25 9.22 -7.52
N LEU A 307 -2.07 9.73 -7.86
CA LEU A 307 -1.21 10.48 -6.95
C LEU A 307 -0.75 11.75 -7.67
N HIS A 308 -1.36 12.87 -7.31
CA HIS A 308 -1.01 14.20 -7.80
C HIS A 308 -0.60 15.07 -6.63
N LEU A 309 0.71 15.16 -6.42
CA LEU A 309 1.32 15.84 -5.29
C LEU A 309 2.37 16.84 -5.79
N ALA A 310 2.49 17.96 -5.12
CA ALA A 310 3.58 18.91 -5.30
C ALA A 310 4.10 19.36 -3.93
N VAL A 311 5.41 19.52 -3.83
CA VAL A 311 6.10 19.91 -2.60
C VAL A 311 7.08 21.00 -2.96
N ALA A 312 7.12 22.09 -2.20
CA ALA A 312 8.06 23.18 -2.41
C ALA A 312 8.90 23.41 -1.16
N ASP A 313 10.20 23.57 -1.37
CA ASP A 313 11.13 24.11 -0.39
C ASP A 313 11.18 25.65 -0.56
N PRO A 314 10.60 26.42 0.37
CA PRO A 314 10.59 27.87 0.27
C PRO A 314 11.96 28.51 0.58
N VAL A 315 12.88 27.80 1.22
CA VAL A 315 14.22 28.30 1.59
C VAL A 315 15.14 28.23 0.37
N ASP A 316 15.15 27.09 -0.30
CA ASP A 316 16.01 26.85 -1.47
C ASP A 316 15.36 27.27 -2.80
N GLY A 317 14.07 27.60 -2.78
CA GLY A 317 13.32 28.00 -3.98
C GLY A 317 13.07 26.84 -4.94
N LEU A 318 13.17 25.61 -4.45
CA LEU A 318 12.98 24.38 -5.21
C LEU A 318 11.55 23.86 -5.07
N ALA A 319 11.05 23.19 -6.09
CA ALA A 319 9.81 22.44 -5.98
C ALA A 319 9.80 21.19 -6.85
N TRP A 320 9.09 20.19 -6.37
CA TRP A 320 8.85 18.93 -7.04
C TRP A 320 7.36 18.73 -7.26
N ALA A 321 7.01 18.06 -8.35
CA ALA A 321 5.65 17.61 -8.60
C ALA A 321 5.66 16.21 -9.21
N VAL A 322 4.70 15.38 -8.81
CA VAL A 322 4.45 14.07 -9.40
C VAL A 322 3.02 14.01 -9.94
N ALA A 323 2.89 13.45 -11.14
CA ALA A 323 1.62 13.02 -11.71
C ALA A 323 1.68 11.51 -11.91
N ALA A 324 0.89 10.75 -11.14
CA ALA A 324 0.68 9.33 -11.36
C ALA A 324 -0.79 8.99 -11.49
N THR A 325 -1.14 8.16 -12.47
CA THR A 325 -2.49 7.62 -12.64
C THR A 325 -2.46 6.18 -13.08
N ASP A 326 -3.44 5.40 -12.64
CA ASP A 326 -3.71 4.06 -13.14
C ASP A 326 -5.21 3.77 -13.07
N ARG A 327 -5.78 3.14 -14.10
CA ARG A 327 -7.22 2.95 -14.24
C ARG A 327 -7.53 1.65 -14.96
N ARG A 328 -8.72 1.09 -14.73
CA ARG A 328 -9.21 0.00 -15.58
C ARG A 328 -9.71 0.56 -16.89
N ASP A 329 -9.64 -0.26 -17.94
CA ASP A 329 -10.13 0.13 -19.27
C ASP A 329 -11.64 0.42 -19.24
N ASP A 330 -12.37 -0.28 -18.37
CA ASP A 330 -13.82 -0.09 -18.15
C ASP A 330 -14.16 1.19 -17.37
N ASP A 331 -13.18 1.84 -16.71
CA ASP A 331 -13.35 3.13 -16.03
C ASP A 331 -13.24 4.33 -17.01
N ALA A 332 -12.86 4.07 -18.27
CA ALA A 332 -12.95 5.08 -19.32
C ALA A 332 -14.44 5.29 -19.65
N LEU A 333 -14.95 6.50 -19.44
CA LEU A 333 -16.29 6.88 -19.90
C LEU A 333 -16.46 6.42 -21.36
N PRO A 334 -17.56 5.75 -21.73
CA PRO A 334 -17.79 5.39 -23.12
C PRO A 334 -17.74 6.66 -23.94
N GLY A 335 -16.78 6.73 -24.88
CA GLY A 335 -16.67 7.85 -25.80
C GLY A 335 -18.00 8.11 -26.50
N PRO A 336 -18.26 9.35 -26.95
CA PRO A 336 -19.49 9.65 -27.66
C PRO A 336 -19.62 8.68 -28.84
N ARG A 337 -20.70 7.90 -28.86
CA ARG A 337 -21.05 7.07 -30.01
C ARG A 337 -21.29 8.03 -31.18
N THR A 338 -20.35 8.07 -32.13
CA THR A 338 -20.51 8.73 -33.43
C THR A 338 -21.55 7.99 -34.27
#